data_AF-A0A0K2UPE8-F1
#
_entry.id   AF-A0A0K2UPE8-F1
#
_cell.length_a   1.000
_cell.length_b   1.000
_cell.length_c   1.000
_cell.angle_alpha   90.00
_cell.angle_beta   90.00
_cell.angle_gamma   90.00
#
_symmetry.space_group_name_H-M   'P 1'
#
loop_
_entity.id
_entity.type
_entity.pdbx_description
1 polymer ?
#
loop_
_entity_poly.entity_id
_entity_poly.type
_entity_poly.pdbx_seq_one_letter_code
_entity_poly.pdbx_strand_id
1 'polypeptide(L)'
;IVEHSVLIKELGGTKIWTYVPETNYSQCKLCNFSTKANRKCVLEQHGHYNKHKKNVDLNNKAEKATLKVLYVIPSNDKSDGVFNTDLVKALISANIPLV
;
A
#
# COMPACT_ATOMS: atom_id res chain seq x y z
N ILE A 1 -8.92 -11.48 24.50
CA ILE A 1 -8.02 -11.47 23.32
C ILE A 1 -8.19 -10.09 22.69
N VAL A 2 -7.23 -9.18 22.87
CA VAL A 2 -7.29 -7.87 22.20
C VAL A 2 -7.20 -8.15 20.72
N GLU A 3 -8.31 -7.90 20.04
CA GLU A 3 -8.54 -8.27 18.66
C GLU A 3 -7.44 -7.67 17.78
N HIS A 4 -6.62 -8.54 17.18
CA HIS A 4 -5.51 -8.19 16.30
C HIS A 4 -5.94 -7.28 15.13
N SER A 5 -7.23 -7.34 14.78
CA SER A 5 -7.94 -6.46 13.85
C SER A 5 -7.96 -4.98 14.28
N VAL A 6 -8.01 -4.67 15.58
CA VAL A 6 -8.03 -3.29 16.11
C VAL A 6 -6.66 -2.63 15.95
N LEU A 7 -5.58 -3.35 16.29
CA LEU A 7 -4.22 -2.85 16.17
C LEU A 7 -3.82 -2.55 14.72
N ILE A 8 -4.24 -3.43 13.80
CA ILE A 8 -4.00 -3.25 12.37
C ILE A 8 -4.72 -2.01 11.84
N LYS A 9 -5.95 -1.71 12.31
CA LYS A 9 -6.70 -0.51 11.91
C LYS A 9 -5.98 0.78 12.30
N GLU A 10 -5.41 0.85 13.50
CA GLU A 10 -4.70 2.04 14.00
C GLU A 10 -3.35 2.29 13.31
N LEU A 11 -2.67 1.23 12.86
CA LEU A 11 -1.31 1.32 12.28
C LEU A 11 -1.28 1.44 10.75
N GLY A 12 -2.39 1.83 10.11
CA GLY A 12 -2.51 2.02 8.66
C GLY A 12 -3.50 1.09 7.95
N GLY A 13 -4.23 0.25 8.70
CA GLY A 13 -5.29 -0.60 8.18
C GLY A 13 -4.81 -1.84 7.42
N THR A 14 -5.78 -2.62 6.94
CA THR A 14 -5.58 -3.88 6.18
C THR A 14 -4.96 -3.69 4.80
N LYS A 15 -4.90 -2.43 4.32
CA LYS A 15 -4.19 -2.10 3.08
C LYS A 15 -2.68 -2.26 3.26
N ILE A 16 -2.16 -1.87 4.42
CA ILE A 16 -0.73 -1.81 4.74
C ILE A 16 -0.27 -3.09 5.43
N TRP A 17 -1.13 -3.65 6.30
CA TRP A 17 -0.84 -4.84 7.07
C TRP A 17 -1.57 -6.07 6.54
N THR A 18 -0.91 -7.21 6.56
CA THR A 18 -1.51 -8.52 6.24
C THR A 18 -1.24 -9.48 7.37
N TYR A 19 -2.30 -10.11 7.85
CA TYR A 19 -2.20 -11.21 8.81
C TYR A 19 -2.19 -12.52 8.04
N VAL A 20 -1.20 -13.37 8.33
CA VAL A 20 -1.02 -14.70 7.75
C VAL A 20 -1.41 -15.74 8.81
N PRO A 21 -2.64 -16.29 8.75
CA PRO A 21 -3.16 -17.16 9.80
C PRO A 21 -2.37 -18.46 9.96
N GLU A 22 -1.80 -18.99 8.88
CA GLU A 22 -1.06 -20.26 8.86
C GLU A 22 0.22 -20.18 9.71
N THR A 23 0.88 -19.03 9.69
CA THR A 23 2.12 -18.80 10.43
C THR A 23 1.90 -17.99 11.71
N ASN A 24 0.72 -17.38 11.86
CA ASN A 24 0.39 -16.44 12.93
C ASN A 24 1.32 -15.21 12.93
N TYR A 25 1.60 -14.69 11.74
CA TYR A 25 2.45 -13.50 11.51
C TYR A 25 1.66 -12.32 10.95
N SER A 26 2.17 -11.13 11.25
CA SER A 26 1.75 -9.85 10.70
C SER A 26 2.86 -9.31 9.82
N GLN A 27 2.52 -8.93 8.59
CA GLN A 27 3.44 -8.40 7.61
C GLN A 27 3.04 -6.98 7.20
N CYS A 28 3.99 -6.06 7.21
CA CYS A 28 3.85 -4.73 6.63
C CYS A 28 4.35 -4.75 5.17
N LYS A 29 3.44 -4.50 4.23
CA LYS A 29 3.74 -4.51 2.78
C LYS A 29 4.71 -3.39 2.36
N LEU A 30 4.71 -2.28 3.09
CA LEU A 30 5.50 -1.08 2.74
C LEU A 30 6.94 -1.11 3.27
N CYS A 31 7.22 -1.97 4.26
CA CYS A 31 8.50 -1.99 4.96
C CYS A 31 9.24 -3.32 4.83
N ASN A 32 8.67 -4.31 4.14
CA ASN A 32 9.12 -5.70 4.12
C ASN A 32 9.41 -6.24 5.54
N PHE A 33 8.57 -5.86 6.50
CA PHE A 33 8.70 -6.19 7.90
C PHE A 33 7.68 -7.27 8.27
N SER A 34 8.09 -8.28 9.03
CA SER A 34 7.20 -9.32 9.53
C SER A 34 7.52 -9.66 10.99
N THR A 35 6.48 -9.92 11.78
CA THR A 35 6.61 -10.33 13.18
C THR A 35 5.43 -11.21 13.57
N LYS A 36 5.57 -12.00 14.63
CA LYS A 36 4.45 -12.78 15.18
C LYS A 36 3.32 -11.84 15.60
N ALA A 37 2.08 -12.18 15.26
CA ALA A 37 0.90 -11.37 15.52
C ALA A 37 0.65 -11.10 17.01
N ASN A 38 1.10 -12.01 17.89
CA ASN A 38 1.00 -11.85 19.33
C ASN A 38 2.01 -10.84 19.92
N ARG A 39 2.98 -10.35 19.14
CA ARG A 39 3.98 -9.36 19.59
C ARG A 39 3.46 -7.93 19.39
N LYS A 40 2.42 -7.57 20.15
CA LYS A 40 1.76 -6.25 20.09
C LYS A 40 2.76 -5.08 20.20
N CYS A 41 3.63 -5.07 21.20
CA CYS A 41 4.59 -3.97 21.39
C CYS A 41 5.52 -3.78 20.19
N VAL A 42 5.91 -4.87 19.53
CA VAL A 42 6.79 -4.82 18.35
C VAL A 42 6.05 -4.23 17.15
N LEU A 43 4.76 -4.55 16.98
CA LEU A 43 3.91 -3.98 15.94
C LEU A 43 3.68 -2.49 16.15
N GLU A 44 3.35 -2.09 17.37
CA GLU A 44 3.17 -0.67 17.74
C GLU A 44 4.47 0.10 17.52
N GLN A 45 5.59 -0.43 18.01
CA GLN A 45 6.90 0.18 17.82
C GLN A 45 7.19 0.35 16.33
N HIS A 46 6.98 -0.69 15.51
CA HIS A 46 7.11 -0.62 14.05
C HIS A 46 6.29 0.53 13.45
N GLY A 47 5.00 0.61 13.79
CA GLY A 47 4.12 1.64 13.24
C GLY A 47 4.48 3.06 13.67
N HIS A 48 5.16 3.23 14.81
CA HIS A 48 5.65 4.53 15.26
C HIS A 48 6.98 4.95 14.64
N TYR A 49 7.75 4.04 14.01
CA TYR A 49 9.00 4.40 13.35
C TYR A 49 8.77 5.42 12.23
N ASN A 50 9.63 6.44 12.19
CA ASN A 50 9.59 7.48 11.16
C ASN A 50 9.69 6.92 9.73
N LYS A 51 10.43 5.82 9.56
CA LYS A 51 10.53 5.12 8.27
C LYS A 51 9.16 4.58 7.82
N HIS A 52 8.41 3.94 8.72
CA HIS A 52 7.06 3.46 8.43
C HIS A 52 6.15 4.61 8.04
N LYS A 53 6.07 5.66 8.88
CA LYS A 53 5.26 6.86 8.60
C LYS A 53 5.56 7.48 7.23
N LYS A 54 6.84 7.66 6.90
CA LYS A 54 7.27 8.18 5.60
C LYS A 54 6.82 7.29 4.44
N ASN A 55 6.93 5.97 4.59
CA ASN A 55 6.48 5.03 3.56
C ASN A 55 4.95 5.05 3.41
N VAL A 56 4.20 5.19 4.50
CA VAL A 56 2.75 5.37 4.46
C VAL A 56 2.38 6.65 3.71
N ASP A 57 3.05 7.77 4.02
CA ASP A 57 2.80 9.05 3.34
C ASP A 57 3.10 8.98 1.84
N LEU A 58 4.21 8.34 1.46
CA LEU A 58 4.56 8.12 0.05
C LEU A 58 3.54 7.25 -0.66
N ASN A 59 3.09 6.15 -0.03
CA ASN A 59 2.04 5.29 -0.58
C ASN A 59 0.73 6.07 -0.79
N ASN A 60 0.31 6.85 0.19
CA ASN A 60 -0.91 7.66 0.10
C ASN A 60 -0.82 8.73 -0.99
N LYS A 61 0.37 9.33 -1.19
CA LYS A 61 0.60 10.29 -2.29
C LYS A 61 0.57 9.59 -3.65
N ALA A 62 1.18 8.42 -3.77
CA ALA A 62 1.15 7.62 -4.99
C ALA A 62 -0.29 7.20 -5.35
N GLU A 63 -1.08 6.68 -4.40
CA GLU A 63 -2.48 6.33 -4.63
C GLU A 63 -3.31 7.52 -5.11
N LYS A 64 -3.13 8.70 -4.51
CA LYS A 64 -3.80 9.93 -4.96
C LYS A 64 -3.37 10.37 -6.36
N ALA A 65 -2.09 10.22 -6.70
CA ALA A 65 -1.59 10.53 -8.04
C ALA A 65 -2.15 9.56 -9.09
N THR A 66 -2.16 8.25 -8.79
CA THR A 66 -2.75 7.23 -9.67
C THR A 66 -4.24 7.48 -9.92
N LEU A 67 -5.00 7.82 -8.87
CA LEU A 67 -6.42 8.17 -9.02
C LEU A 67 -6.63 9.42 -9.89
N LYS A 68 -5.77 10.44 -9.77
CA LYS A 68 -5.83 11.62 -10.64
C LYS A 68 -5.56 11.26 -12.10
N VAL A 69 -4.54 10.45 -12.38
CA VAL A 69 -4.21 10.02 -13.74
C VAL A 69 -5.37 9.24 -14.37
N LEU A 70 -5.95 8.28 -13.62
CA LEU A 70 -7.10 7.50 -14.10
C LEU A 70 -8.32 8.36 -14.44
N TYR A 71 -8.51 9.50 -13.77
CA TYR A 71 -9.65 10.39 -14.00
C TYR A 71 -9.40 11.44 -15.10
N VAL A 72 -8.14 11.72 -15.42
CA VAL A 72 -7.75 12.72 -16.43
C VAL A 72 -7.70 12.14 -17.84
N ILE A 73 -7.59 10.82 -18.01
CA ILE A 73 -7.69 10.18 -19.32
C ILE A 73 -9.18 10.16 -19.71
N PRO A 74 -9.63 10.96 -20.71
CA PRO A 74 -11.01 10.89 -21.17
C PRO A 74 -11.23 9.50 -21.73
N SER A 75 -12.29 8.83 -21.30
CA SER A 75 -12.76 7.59 -21.91
C SER A 75 -13.29 7.89 -23.32
N ASN A 76 -12.39 8.18 -24.26
CA ASN A 76 -12.71 8.31 -25.66
C ASN A 76 -12.45 6.97 -26.37
N ASP A 77 -13.58 6.31 -26.58
CA ASP A 77 -13.88 5.33 -27.60
C ASP A 77 -13.34 3.91 -27.52
N LYS A 78 -14.26 3.04 -27.96
CA LYS A 78 -14.26 1.59 -27.89
C LYS A 78 -13.19 0.98 -28.82
N SER A 79 -11.98 0.74 -28.34
CA SER A 79 -11.15 -0.43 -28.73
C SER A 79 -9.77 -0.49 -28.07
N ASP A 80 -9.21 0.63 -27.60
CA ASP A 80 -7.76 0.70 -27.31
C ASP A 80 -7.40 0.75 -25.80
N GLY A 81 -8.38 0.60 -24.91
CA GLY A 81 -8.23 0.84 -23.46
C GLY A 81 -7.30 -0.11 -22.70
N VAL A 82 -7.01 -1.29 -23.24
CA VAL A 82 -6.13 -2.27 -22.54
C VAL A 82 -4.66 -1.92 -22.72
N PHE A 83 -4.26 -1.51 -23.93
CA PHE A 83 -2.85 -1.27 -24.25
C PHE A 83 -2.27 -0.04 -23.53
N ASN A 84 -3.07 1.02 -23.39
CA ASN A 84 -2.63 2.23 -22.70
C ASN A 84 -2.49 2.06 -21.19
N THR A 85 -3.29 1.20 -20.57
CA THR A 85 -3.25 1.03 -19.11
C THR A 85 -1.99 0.30 -18.65
N ASP A 86 -1.58 -0.74 -19.37
CA ASP A 86 -0.35 -1.48 -19.04
C ASP A 86 0.90 -0.66 -19.34
N LEU A 87 0.90 0.14 -20.41
CA LEU A 87 2.00 1.07 -20.71
C LEU A 87 2.14 2.14 -19.61
N VAL A 88 1.04 2.74 -19.15
CA VAL A 88 1.07 3.73 -18.06
C VAL A 88 1.53 3.10 -16.74
N LYS A 89 1.09 1.88 -16.42
CA LYS A 89 1.59 1.13 -15.25
C LYS A 89 3.09 0.85 -15.36
N ALA A 90 3.58 0.48 -16.54
CA ALA A 90 5.00 0.24 -16.76
C ALA A 90 5.83 1.51 -16.59
N LEU A 91 5.36 2.64 -17.13
CA LEU A 91 6.06 3.94 -17.02
C LEU A 91 6.10 4.46 -15.57
N ILE A 92 4.99 4.29 -14.83
CA ILE A 92 4.94 4.60 -13.39
C ILE A 92 5.86 3.65 -12.61
N SER A 93 5.86 2.36 -12.92
CA SER A 93 6.76 1.38 -12.29
C SER A 93 8.24 1.65 -12.58
N ALA A 94 8.55 2.27 -13.72
CA ALA A 94 9.90 2.65 -14.11
C ALA A 94 10.33 4.03 -13.57
N ASN A 95 9.45 4.74 -12.81
CA ASN A 95 9.68 6.10 -12.31
C ASN A 95 10.02 7.10 -13.43
N ILE A 96 9.47 6.88 -14.63
CA ILE A 96 9.64 7.76 -15.79
C ILE A 96 8.60 8.88 -15.69
N PRO A 97 9.00 10.17 -15.72
CA PRO A 97 8.06 11.28 -15.71
C PRO A 97 7.19 11.24 -16.97
N LEU A 98 5.88 11.19 -16.77
CA LEU A 98 4.91 11.46 -17.82
C LEU A 98 4.68 12.96 -17.82
N VAL A 99 5.20 13.63 -18.85
CA VAL A 99 5.10 15.09 -19.05
C VAL A 99 3.74 15.43 -19.63
#